data_AF-W1YR11-F1
#
_entry.id   AF-W1YR11-F1
#
_cell.length_a   1.000
_cell.length_b   1.000
_cell.length_c   1.000
_cell.angle_alpha   90.00
_cell.angle_beta   90.00
_cell.angle_gamma   90.00
#
_symmetry.space_group_name_H-M   'P 1'
#
loop_
_entity.id
_entity.type
_entity.pdbx_description
1 polymer ?
#
loop_
_entity_poly.entity_id
_entity_poly.type
_entity_poly.pdbx_seq_one_letter_code
_entity_poly.pdbx_strand_id
1 'polypeptide(L)' 'MDIAQILRSQGFKVTPQRIAIYDALRGHHDHPTAEMLYHTLRPEHPSMSLATVYKT' A
#
# COMPACT_ATOMS: atom_id res chain seq x y z
N MET A 1 -0.10 -14.80 4.39
CA MET A 1 0.83 -14.69 3.25
C MET A 1 1.77 -13.53 3.54
N ASP A 2 3.09 -13.72 3.50
CA ASP A 2 4.05 -12.65 3.72
C ASP A 2 4.24 -11.86 2.41
N ILE A 3 3.70 -10.64 2.35
CA ILE A 3 3.78 -9.79 1.16
C ILE A 3 5.23 -9.46 0.78
N ALA A 4 6.14 -9.39 1.76
CA ALA A 4 7.54 -9.11 1.47
C ALA A 4 8.19 -10.26 0.69
N GLN A 5 7.83 -11.51 0.97
CA GLN A 5 8.28 -12.67 0.19
C GLN A 5 7.73 -12.64 -1.24
N ILE A 6 6.45 -12.33 -1.42
CA ILE A 6 5.82 -12.22 -2.73
C ILE A 6 6.52 -11.15 -3.56
N LEU A 7 6.66 -9.94 -3.02
CA LEU A 7 7.31 -8.82 -3.71
C LEU A 7 8.73 -9.19 -4.15
N ARG A 8 9.53 -9.81 -3.28
CA ARG A 8 10.89 -10.28 -3.64
C ARG A 8 10.86 -11.33 -4.75
N SER A 9 9.98 -12.33 -4.65
CA SER A 9 9.87 -13.41 -5.65
C SER A 9 9.48 -12.90 -7.03
N GLN A 10 8.76 -11.78 -7.08
CA GLN A 10 8.31 -11.12 -8.30
C GLN A 10 9.28 -10.01 -8.77
N GLY A 11 10.43 -9.83 -8.10
CA GLY A 11 11.43 -8.81 -8.47
C GLY A 11 11.07 -7.37 -8.06
N PHE A 12 10.01 -7.17 -7.28
CA PHE A 12 9.65 -5.86 -6.76
C PHE A 12 10.49 -5.50 -5.53
N LYS A 13 10.85 -4.21 -5.42
CA LYS A 13 11.48 -3.68 -4.21
C LYS A 13 10.52 -3.79 -3.04
N VAL A 14 10.99 -4.33 -1.92
CA VAL A 14 10.25 -4.34 -0.65
C VAL A 14 10.41 -2.98 0.01
N THR A 15 9.44 -2.09 -0.18
CA THR A 15 9.41 -0.79 0.48
C THR A 15 8.32 -0.76 1.56
N PRO A 16 8.49 0.03 2.64
CA PRO A 16 7.44 0.22 3.64
C PRO A 16 6.12 0.70 3.04
N GLN A 17 6.16 1.53 1.99
CA GLN A 17 4.97 2.03 1.30
C GLN A 17 4.19 0.91 0.60
N ARG A 18 4.88 -0.01 -0.10
CA ARG A 18 4.26 -1.17 -0.75
C ARG A 18 3.56 -2.08 0.25
N ILE A 19 4.19 -2.30 1.41
CA ILE A 19 3.63 -3.10 2.49
C ILE A 19 2.40 -2.40 3.06
N ALA A 20 2.51 -1.12 3.41
CA ALA A 20 1.39 -0.35 3.96
C ALA A 20 0.17 -0.30 3.04
N ILE A 21 0.37 -0.06 1.74
CA ILE A 21 -0.71 -0.03 0.75
C ILE A 21 -1.37 -1.41 0.62
N TYR A 22 -0.59 -2.49 0.63
CA TYR A 22 -1.13 -3.85 0.60
C TYR A 22 -1.93 -4.17 1.87
N ASP A 23 -1.42 -3.81 3.05
CA ASP A 23 -2.11 -4.08 4.31
C ASP A 23 -3.41 -3.28 4.43
N ALA A 24 -3.42 -2.03 3.96
CA ALA A 24 -4.65 -1.25 3.83
C ALA A 24 -5.66 -1.94 2.90
N LEU A 25 -5.25 -2.29 1.67
CA LEU A 25 -6.11 -2.99 0.71
C LEU A 25 -6.65 -4.32 1.24
N ARG A 26 -5.80 -5.11 1.92
CA ARG A 26 -6.17 -6.41 2.47
C ARG A 26 -7.21 -6.30 3.60
N GLY A 27 -7.24 -5.18 4.32
CA GLY A 27 -8.22 -4.90 5.37
C GLY A 27 -9.60 -4.50 4.84
N HIS A 28 -9.71 -4.13 3.56
CA HIS A 28 -10.96 -3.73 2.92
C HIS A 28 -11.69 -4.95 2.31
N HIS A 29 -13.00 -5.02 2.56
CA HIS A 29 -13.89 -6.02 1.95
C HIS A 29 -14.65 -5.45 0.73
N ASP A 30 -14.50 -4.14 0.51
CA ASP A 30 -15.02 -3.36 -0.60
C ASP A 30 -13.91 -3.03 -1.61
N HIS A 31 -14.24 -2.23 -2.64
CA HIS A 31 -13.28 -1.78 -3.67
C HIS A 31 -12.91 -0.31 -3.43
N PRO A 32 -11.99 -0.01 -2.49
CA PRO A 32 -11.64 1.37 -2.17
C PRO A 32 -10.94 2.04 -3.36
N THR A 33 -11.17 3.34 -3.50
CA THR A 33 -10.42 4.15 -4.46
C THR A 33 -9.01 4.43 -3.93
N ALA A 34 -8.09 4.87 -4.79
CA ALA A 34 -6.77 5.31 -4.36
C ALA A 34 -6.82 6.50 -3.38
N GLU A 35 -7.81 7.38 -3.50
CA GLU A 35 -8.04 8.48 -2.56
C GLU A 35 -8.47 7.95 -1.19
N MET A 36 -9.37 6.96 -1.15
CA MET A 36 -9.77 6.32 0.11
C MET A 36 -8.56 5.71 0.81
N LEU A 37 -7.74 4.94 0.09
CA LEU A 37 -6.51 4.36 0.65
C LEU A 37 -5.54 5.42 1.15
N TYR A 38 -5.35 6.50 0.37
CA TYR A 38 -4.52 7.62 0.77
C TYR A 38 -4.99 8.25 2.08
N HIS A 39 -6.29 8.50 2.22
CA HIS A 39 -6.85 9.07 3.45
C HIS A 39 -6.72 8.13 4.65
N THR A 40 -6.90 6.83 4.44
CA THR A 40 -6.70 5.80 5.49
C THR A 40 -5.24 5.74 5.94
N LEU A 41 -4.29 5.82 5.03
CA LEU A 41 -2.85 5.67 5.31
C LEU A 41 -2.19 6.94 5.84
N ARG A 42 -2.75 8.13 5.55
CA ARG A 42 -2.12 9.42 5.85
C ARG A 42 -1.80 9.67 7.34
N PRO A 43 -2.61 9.25 8.33
CA PRO A 43 -2.28 9.44 9.74
C PRO A 43 -0.99 8.73 10.14
N GLU A 44 -0.74 7.52 9.62
CA GLU A 44 0.44 6.71 9.94
C GLU A 44 1.62 6.95 8.98
N HIS A 45 1.34 7.42 7.76
CA HIS A 45 2.32 7.67 6.71
C HIS A 45 2.22 9.11 6.15
N PRO A 46 2.48 10.15 6.96
CA PRO A 46 2.28 11.55 6.57
C PRO A 46 3.17 12.03 5.42
N SER A 47 4.30 11.34 5.16
CA SER A 47 5.20 11.62 4.03
C SER A 47 4.78 10.94 2.72
N MET A 48 3.78 10.06 2.74
CA MET A 48 3.26 9.41 1.55
C MET A 48 2.34 10.37 0.79
N SER A 49 2.53 10.48 -0.52
CA SER A 49 1.65 11.28 -1.39
C SER A 49 0.60 10.41 -2.07
N LEU A 50 -0.49 11.01 -2.55
CA LEU A 50 -1.49 10.33 -3.37
C LEU A 50 -0.87 9.71 -4.64
N ALA A 51 0.12 10.38 -5.24
CA ALA A 51 0.85 9.86 -6.39
C ALA A 51 1.61 8.57 -6.07
N THR A 52 2.13 8.43 -4.84
CA THR A 52 2.74 7.18 -4.38
C THR A 52 1.73 6.04 -4.32
N VAL A 53 0.50 6.30 -3.86
CA VAL A 53 -0.57 5.30 -3.82
C VAL A 53 -0.93 4.81 -5.23
N TYR A 54 -1.05 5.73 -6.20
CA TYR A 54 -1.36 5.38 -7.59
C TYR A 54 -0.23 4.63 -8.32
N LYS A 55 1.03 4.93 -8.02
CA LYS A 55 2.20 4.37 -8.73
C LYS A 55 2.59 2.96 -8.25
N THR A 56 2.14 2.58 -7.07
CA THR A 56 2.62 1.38 -6.36
C THR A 56 2.07 0.11 -6.98
#